data_AF-A0AAJ6GU72-F1
#
_entry.id   AF-A0AAJ6GU72-F1
#
_cell.length_a   1.000
_cell.length_b   1.000
_cell.length_c   1.000
_cell.angle_alpha   90.00
_cell.angle_beta   90.00
_cell.angle_gamma   90.00
#
_symmetry.space_group_name_H-M   'P 1'
#
loop_
_entity.id
_entity.type
_entity.pdbx_description
1 polymer ?
#
loop_
_entity_poly.entity_id
_entity_poly.type
_entity_poly.pdbx_seq_one_letter_code
_entity_poly.pdbx_strand_id
1 'polypeptide(L)'
;MSASVFLIVRIVFAWAAALVVAGIMWAQLFGAIGPIFALACMVLLTLALMSSITHVRRVRLIADRLDHTTLSTRQRRQIEVPLDVQASFAVMEEAVRALPRVQDIECAPGSLLIRAKVRRIDPYEGRQPSRWNLFARFAITHNQILATIAPGQGTSSVTVLCEPDAGAWVDLFAVDEGSNYENAEAINRAVVRRVGEQRRDEQAAAEQSVMEKELAVARLNLLHAQVEPHFLYNTLASAHVLARTDPPRAEIMIGHLIQYLRRSLPSADGAIATLGEELERTQAYLEILRIRMGTRLALQVEVPYALRALPLPSMMLQTLVENAIKHGLEAKPGGGTVWILARRHDDHATLTVADDGQGFNTHSQGTGIGLKNLRERLKLIYADKATFAIVSNFPSGVAATISLPLPAQLVAAPSPPPMPTVAAHAPQVQA
;
A
#
# COMPACT_ATOMS: atom_id res chain seq x y z
N MET A 1 34.54 -10.57 -46.56
CA MET A 1 33.71 -9.42 -46.98
C MET A 1 32.81 -9.05 -45.81
N SER A 2 32.71 -7.78 -45.40
CA SER A 2 31.76 -7.40 -44.34
C SER A 2 30.32 -7.61 -44.82
N ALA A 3 29.40 -7.95 -43.91
CA ALA A 3 28.00 -8.27 -44.24
C ALA A 3 27.32 -7.13 -45.04
N SER A 4 27.68 -5.88 -44.74
CA SER A 4 27.24 -4.68 -45.47
C SER A 4 27.70 -4.66 -46.92
N VAL A 5 28.97 -4.97 -47.19
CA VAL A 5 29.53 -4.99 -48.56
C VAL A 5 28.91 -6.13 -49.36
N PHE A 6 28.68 -7.28 -48.73
CA PHE A 6 28.01 -8.41 -49.37
C PHE A 6 26.58 -8.07 -49.78
N LEU A 7 25.80 -7.43 -48.90
CA LEU A 7 24.43 -6.99 -49.21
C LEU A 7 24.40 -6.02 -50.40
N ILE A 8 25.25 -4.98 -50.37
CA ILE A 8 25.31 -3.97 -51.42
C ILE A 8 25.70 -4.61 -52.77
N VAL A 9 26.76 -5.43 -52.78
CA VAL A 9 27.21 -6.11 -54.01
C VAL A 9 26.12 -7.03 -54.56
N ARG A 10 25.43 -7.78 -53.71
CA ARG A 10 24.34 -8.68 -54.13
C ARG A 10 23.20 -7.93 -54.82
N ILE A 11 22.75 -6.81 -54.24
CA ILE A 11 21.63 -6.02 -54.78
C ILE A 11 22.03 -5.34 -56.09
N VAL A 12 23.22 -4.71 -56.12
CA VAL A 12 23.73 -4.05 -57.34
C VAL A 12 23.91 -5.07 -58.46
N PHE A 13 24.41 -6.26 -58.15
CA PHE A 13 24.56 -7.34 -59.13
C PHE A 13 23.21 -7.84 -59.66
N ALA A 14 22.21 -8.02 -58.79
CA ALA A 14 20.86 -8.42 -59.20
C ALA A 14 20.24 -7.38 -60.16
N TRP A 15 20.32 -6.09 -59.81
CA TRP A 15 19.86 -5.02 -60.70
C TRP A 15 20.64 -4.97 -62.01
N ALA A 16 21.97 -5.12 -61.99
CA ALA A 16 22.78 -5.16 -63.20
C ALA A 16 22.36 -6.32 -64.12
N ALA A 17 22.15 -7.52 -63.57
CA ALA A 17 21.69 -8.68 -64.34
C ALA A 17 20.31 -8.44 -64.96
N ALA A 18 19.36 -7.87 -64.21
CA ALA A 18 18.04 -7.52 -64.73
C ALA A 18 18.11 -6.46 -65.83
N LEU A 19 18.97 -5.45 -65.69
CA LEU A 19 19.17 -4.42 -66.71
C LEU A 19 19.83 -4.97 -67.99
N VAL A 20 20.71 -5.97 -67.88
CA VAL A 20 21.28 -6.67 -69.04
C VAL A 20 20.17 -7.39 -69.81
N VAL A 21 19.31 -8.15 -69.13
CA VAL A 21 18.17 -8.83 -69.76
C VAL A 21 17.22 -7.81 -70.41
N ALA A 22 16.90 -6.73 -69.70
CA ALA A 22 16.06 -5.65 -70.24
C ALA A 22 16.71 -4.99 -71.47
N GLY A 23 18.04 -4.82 -71.47
CA GLY A 23 18.80 -4.27 -72.59
C GLY A 23 18.78 -5.17 -73.82
N ILE A 24 18.87 -6.49 -73.63
CA ILE A 24 18.72 -7.47 -74.72
C ILE A 24 17.32 -7.37 -75.32
N MET A 25 16.27 -7.33 -74.48
CA MET A 25 14.90 -7.17 -74.95
C MET A 25 14.67 -5.84 -75.67
N TRP A 26 15.23 -4.75 -75.16
CA TRP A 26 15.15 -3.42 -75.77
C TRP A 26 15.81 -3.39 -77.14
N ALA A 27 17.01 -3.99 -77.27
CA ALA A 27 17.72 -4.07 -78.54
C ALA A 27 16.95 -4.88 -79.59
N GLN A 28 16.26 -5.95 -79.18
CA GLN A 28 15.39 -6.72 -80.08
C GLN A 28 14.19 -5.91 -80.58
N LEU A 29 13.65 -5.01 -79.76
CA LEU A 29 12.47 -4.23 -80.11
C LEU A 29 12.79 -2.96 -80.93
N PHE A 30 13.93 -2.32 -80.64
CA PHE A 30 14.29 -0.99 -81.18
C PHE A 30 15.58 -0.99 -82.01
N GLY A 31 16.19 -2.16 -82.25
CA GLY A 31 17.38 -2.34 -83.10
C GLY A 31 18.72 -1.94 -82.47
N ALA A 32 18.72 -1.05 -81.47
CA ALA A 32 19.93 -0.65 -80.74
C ALA A 32 19.63 -0.20 -79.30
N ILE A 33 20.64 -0.26 -78.43
CA ILE A 33 20.60 0.34 -77.09
C ILE A 33 20.93 1.83 -77.24
N GLY A 34 19.89 2.67 -77.26
CA GLY A 34 20.05 4.12 -77.35
C GLY A 34 20.56 4.75 -76.04
N PRO A 35 21.05 6.01 -76.09
CA PRO A 35 21.58 6.73 -74.92
C PRO A 35 20.53 6.93 -73.81
N ILE A 36 19.24 7.01 -74.17
CA ILE A 36 18.13 7.13 -73.21
C ILE A 36 18.03 5.88 -72.32
N PHE A 37 18.16 4.69 -72.91
CA PHE A 37 18.14 3.43 -72.16
C PHE A 37 19.37 3.32 -71.24
N ALA A 38 20.55 3.68 -71.75
CA ALA A 38 21.77 3.70 -70.94
C ALA A 38 21.67 4.65 -69.73
N LEU A 39 21.10 5.85 -69.94
CA LEU A 39 20.84 6.80 -68.86
C LEU A 39 19.86 6.23 -67.82
N ALA A 40 18.77 5.60 -68.27
CA ALA A 40 17.80 4.95 -67.38
C ALA A 40 18.45 3.82 -66.55
N CYS A 41 19.31 3.00 -67.16
CA CYS A 41 20.08 1.97 -66.46
C CYS A 41 21.01 2.56 -65.38
N MET A 42 21.73 3.64 -65.70
CA MET A 42 22.57 4.32 -64.71
C MET A 42 21.75 4.88 -63.55
N VAL A 43 20.61 5.54 -63.83
CA VAL A 43 19.72 6.05 -62.79
C VAL A 43 19.21 4.92 -61.89
N LEU A 44 18.77 3.79 -62.44
CA LEU A 44 18.29 2.65 -61.65
C LEU A 44 19.39 2.01 -60.78
N LEU A 45 20.62 1.87 -61.31
CA LEU A 45 21.75 1.36 -60.52
C LEU A 45 22.14 2.32 -59.39
N THR A 46 22.15 3.64 -59.64
CA THR A 46 22.43 4.63 -58.59
C THR A 46 21.36 4.63 -57.50
N LEU A 47 20.09 4.49 -57.85
CA LEU A 47 18.98 4.36 -56.89
C LEU A 47 19.10 3.07 -56.07
N ALA A 48 19.41 1.93 -56.70
CA ALA A 48 19.61 0.66 -56.01
C ALA A 48 20.79 0.71 -55.03
N LEU A 49 21.89 1.35 -55.43
CA LEU A 49 23.06 1.57 -54.58
C LEU A 49 22.71 2.49 -53.40
N MET A 50 22.03 3.61 -53.65
CA MET A 50 21.62 4.57 -52.63
C MET A 50 20.66 3.95 -51.60
N SER A 51 19.68 3.16 -52.06
CA SER A 51 18.75 2.43 -51.18
C SER A 51 19.48 1.41 -50.30
N SER A 52 20.44 0.67 -50.88
CA SER A 52 21.27 -0.29 -50.12
C SER A 52 22.14 0.39 -49.06
N ILE A 53 22.76 1.53 -49.39
CA ILE A 53 23.55 2.34 -48.44
C ILE A 53 22.64 2.89 -47.33
N THR A 54 21.46 3.38 -47.70
CA THR A 54 20.47 3.95 -46.76
C THR A 54 20.00 2.89 -45.77
N HIS A 55 19.68 1.67 -46.25
CA HIS A 55 19.33 0.55 -45.39
C HIS A 55 20.45 0.23 -44.39
N VAL A 56 21.70 0.04 -44.86
CA VAL A 56 22.84 -0.26 -43.99
C VAL A 56 23.03 0.85 -42.96
N ARG A 57 22.93 2.11 -43.36
CA ARG A 57 23.09 3.27 -42.45
C ARG A 57 21.99 3.28 -41.38
N ARG A 58 20.74 3.05 -41.76
CA ARG A 58 19.62 3.06 -40.82
C ARG A 58 19.69 1.89 -39.84
N VAL A 59 19.99 0.68 -40.32
CA VAL A 59 20.20 -0.48 -39.45
C VAL A 59 21.39 -0.24 -38.52
N ARG A 60 22.50 0.35 -39.00
CA ARG A 60 23.67 0.71 -38.18
C ARG A 60 23.35 1.71 -37.07
N LEU A 61 22.37 2.60 -37.26
CA LEU A 61 21.96 3.55 -36.23
C LEU A 61 21.18 2.89 -35.09
N ILE A 62 20.56 1.73 -35.33
CA ILE A 62 19.70 1.04 -34.36
C ILE A 62 20.41 -0.20 -33.79
N ALA A 63 21.27 -0.86 -34.57
CA ALA A 63 21.98 -2.08 -34.21
C ALA A 63 23.42 -1.77 -33.75
N ASP A 64 23.81 -2.35 -32.62
CA ASP A 64 25.16 -2.22 -32.05
C ASP A 64 26.23 -2.96 -32.90
N ARG A 65 25.83 -4.02 -33.61
CA ARG A 65 26.67 -4.79 -34.53
C ARG A 65 25.94 -5.10 -35.84
N LEU A 66 26.67 -5.02 -36.95
CA LEU A 66 26.16 -5.34 -38.28
C LEU A 66 26.58 -6.75 -38.70
N ASP A 67 25.65 -7.69 -38.64
CA ASP A 67 25.80 -9.04 -39.15
C ASP A 67 24.72 -9.34 -40.22
N HIS A 68 24.79 -10.49 -40.87
CA HIS A 68 23.83 -10.87 -41.91
C HIS A 68 22.38 -10.96 -41.41
N THR A 69 22.19 -11.26 -40.13
CA THR A 69 20.87 -11.35 -39.48
C THR A 69 20.25 -9.97 -39.25
N THR A 70 21.04 -8.97 -38.85
CA THR A 70 20.56 -7.59 -38.63
C THR A 70 20.24 -6.87 -39.94
N LEU A 71 20.95 -7.22 -41.02
CA LEU A 71 20.77 -6.65 -42.37
C LEU A 71 19.72 -7.41 -43.22
N SER A 72 19.06 -8.41 -42.64
CA SER A 72 18.02 -9.17 -43.33
C SER A 72 16.74 -8.33 -43.46
N THR A 73 16.11 -8.35 -44.63
CA THR A 73 14.77 -7.79 -44.85
C THR A 73 13.70 -8.49 -44.00
N ARG A 74 13.94 -9.75 -43.61
CA ARG A 74 13.07 -10.57 -42.75
C ARG A 74 13.69 -10.69 -41.37
N GLN A 75 13.01 -10.19 -40.35
CA GLN A 75 13.50 -10.13 -38.98
C GLN A 75 12.75 -11.10 -38.10
N ARG A 76 13.47 -12.02 -37.46
CA ARG A 76 12.92 -12.96 -36.48
C ARG A 76 13.52 -12.67 -35.12
N ARG A 77 12.67 -12.45 -34.11
CA ARG A 77 13.04 -12.29 -32.71
C ARG A 77 12.33 -13.33 -31.87
N GLN A 78 13.06 -13.90 -30.91
CA GLN A 78 12.50 -14.77 -29.89
C GLN A 78 12.69 -14.07 -28.55
N ILE A 79 11.60 -13.89 -27.81
CA ILE A 79 11.54 -13.17 -26.53
C ILE A 79 11.00 -14.15 -25.50
N GLU A 80 11.78 -14.39 -24.44
CA GLU A 80 11.32 -15.16 -23.29
C GLU A 80 10.57 -14.22 -22.34
N VAL A 81 9.28 -14.47 -22.18
CA VAL A 81 8.40 -13.69 -21.31
C VAL A 81 8.10 -14.53 -20.07
N PRO A 82 8.49 -14.09 -18.87
CA PRO A 82 8.27 -14.84 -17.64
C PRO A 82 6.85 -14.62 -17.11
N LEU A 83 5.87 -14.84 -17.98
CA LEU A 83 4.44 -14.78 -17.72
C LEU A 83 3.80 -16.05 -18.31
N ASP A 84 2.57 -16.32 -17.86
CA ASP A 84 1.77 -17.36 -18.47
C ASP A 84 1.41 -17.00 -19.92
N VAL A 85 0.87 -17.98 -20.64
CA VAL A 85 0.60 -17.85 -22.07
C VAL A 85 -0.42 -16.75 -22.37
N GLN A 86 -1.43 -16.60 -21.52
CA GLN A 86 -2.51 -15.63 -21.72
C GLN A 86 -2.04 -14.20 -21.41
N ALA A 87 -1.32 -13.96 -20.31
CA ALA A 87 -0.76 -12.64 -20.06
C ALA A 87 0.31 -12.27 -21.08
N SER A 88 1.13 -13.24 -21.53
CA SER A 88 2.10 -13.00 -22.61
C SER A 88 1.42 -12.60 -23.92
N PHE A 89 0.28 -13.21 -24.24
CA PHE A 89 -0.55 -12.83 -25.39
C PHE A 89 -1.05 -11.38 -25.26
N ALA A 90 -1.61 -11.02 -24.10
CA ALA A 90 -2.13 -9.67 -23.86
C ALA A 90 -1.04 -8.59 -23.95
N VAL A 91 0.13 -8.84 -23.34
CA VAL A 91 1.28 -7.93 -23.41
C VAL A 91 1.76 -7.77 -24.85
N MET A 92 1.82 -8.87 -25.61
CA MET A 92 2.26 -8.84 -27.00
C MET A 92 1.23 -8.10 -27.90
N GLU A 93 -0.05 -8.33 -27.70
CA GLU A 93 -1.13 -7.62 -28.40
C GLU A 93 -1.07 -6.11 -28.16
N GLU A 94 -0.90 -5.69 -26.91
CA GLU A 94 -0.76 -4.28 -26.55
C GLU A 94 0.52 -3.67 -27.17
N ALA A 95 1.63 -4.41 -27.18
CA ALA A 95 2.88 -3.99 -27.80
C ALA A 95 2.75 -3.81 -29.33
N VAL A 96 2.04 -4.70 -30.02
CA VAL A 96 1.78 -4.57 -31.47
C VAL A 96 0.86 -3.39 -31.76
N ARG A 97 -0.19 -3.20 -30.96
CA ARG A 97 -1.12 -2.06 -31.09
C ARG A 97 -0.43 -0.71 -30.85
N ALA A 98 0.60 -0.68 -30.01
CA ALA A 98 1.39 0.53 -29.73
C ALA A 98 2.34 0.92 -30.88
N LEU A 99 2.51 0.07 -31.90
CA LEU A 99 3.37 0.41 -33.03
C LEU A 99 2.78 1.54 -33.90
N PRO A 100 3.61 2.50 -34.34
CA PRO A 100 3.15 3.54 -35.23
C PRO A 100 2.80 2.96 -36.60
N ARG A 101 1.64 3.37 -37.15
CA ARG A 101 1.15 2.98 -38.49
C ARG A 101 0.80 1.49 -38.65
N VAL A 102 0.50 0.83 -37.55
CA VAL A 102 -0.11 -0.50 -37.60
C VAL A 102 -1.55 -0.41 -38.17
N GLN A 103 -1.93 -1.38 -38.98
CA GLN A 103 -3.18 -1.54 -39.70
C GLN A 103 -3.54 -3.04 -39.70
N ASP A 104 -4.81 -3.37 -39.93
CA ASP A 104 -5.29 -4.75 -40.10
C ASP A 104 -4.76 -5.72 -39.02
N ILE A 105 -5.05 -5.42 -37.76
CA ILE A 105 -4.65 -6.26 -36.63
C ILE A 105 -5.66 -7.40 -36.48
N GLU A 106 -5.20 -8.63 -36.71
CA GLU A 106 -5.94 -9.86 -36.48
C GLU A 106 -5.34 -10.58 -35.28
N CYS A 107 -6.12 -10.71 -34.21
CA CYS A 107 -5.74 -11.40 -32.99
C CYS A 107 -6.58 -12.67 -32.86
N ALA A 108 -5.92 -13.82 -32.72
CA ALA A 108 -6.59 -15.10 -32.52
C ALA A 108 -6.13 -15.70 -31.17
N PRO A 109 -6.84 -15.41 -30.06
CA PRO A 109 -6.45 -15.86 -28.72
C PRO A 109 -6.38 -17.39 -28.60
N GLY A 110 -7.23 -18.11 -29.34
CA GLY A 110 -7.25 -19.58 -29.33
C GLY A 110 -6.06 -20.23 -30.05
N SER A 111 -5.47 -19.57 -31.06
CA SER A 111 -4.29 -20.06 -31.78
C SER A 111 -2.99 -19.35 -31.37
N LEU A 112 -3.06 -18.44 -30.40
CA LEU A 112 -1.93 -17.67 -29.87
C LEU A 112 -1.14 -16.95 -30.95
N LEU A 113 -1.87 -16.48 -31.97
CA LEU A 113 -1.34 -15.83 -33.16
C LEU A 113 -1.82 -14.39 -33.20
N ILE A 114 -0.87 -13.47 -33.41
CA ILE A 114 -1.15 -12.06 -33.68
C ILE A 114 -0.58 -11.74 -35.06
N ARG A 115 -1.42 -11.25 -35.95
CA ARG A 115 -1.02 -10.77 -37.27
C ARG A 115 -1.36 -9.30 -37.39
N ALA A 116 -0.44 -8.51 -37.92
CA ALA A 116 -0.67 -7.10 -38.17
C ALA A 116 0.07 -6.64 -39.42
N LYS A 117 -0.45 -5.61 -40.08
CA LYS A 117 0.26 -4.91 -41.17
C LYS A 117 0.78 -3.57 -40.66
N VAL A 118 2.01 -3.22 -40.99
CA VAL A 118 2.59 -1.91 -40.67
C VAL A 118 2.88 -1.19 -41.97
N ARG A 119 2.25 -0.03 -42.16
CA ARG A 119 2.47 0.77 -43.37
C ARG A 119 3.88 1.36 -43.36
N ARG A 120 4.62 1.19 -44.46
CA ARG A 120 5.93 1.83 -44.64
C ARG A 120 5.77 3.34 -44.79
N ILE A 121 6.83 4.09 -44.45
CA ILE A 121 6.89 5.52 -44.72
C ILE A 121 6.82 5.70 -46.23
N ASP A 122 5.78 6.35 -46.70
CA ASP A 122 5.63 6.74 -48.10
C ASP A 122 6.47 8.01 -48.32
N PRO A 123 7.52 7.97 -49.16
CA PRO A 123 8.28 9.18 -49.50
C PRO A 123 7.44 10.25 -50.22
N TYR A 124 6.19 9.96 -50.62
CA TYR A 124 5.30 10.86 -51.36
C TYR A 124 4.13 11.46 -50.55
N GLU A 125 4.21 11.47 -49.20
CA GLU A 125 3.23 12.16 -48.32
C GLU A 125 1.75 11.92 -48.72
N GLY A 126 1.39 10.67 -49.03
CA GLY A 126 -0.02 10.31 -49.28
C GLY A 126 -0.62 10.81 -50.61
N ARG A 127 0.18 11.33 -51.54
CA ARG A 127 -0.29 11.56 -52.92
C ARG A 127 -0.47 10.22 -53.63
N GLN A 128 -1.70 9.95 -54.12
CA GLN A 128 -1.94 8.79 -54.97
C GLN A 128 -0.97 8.81 -56.18
N PRO A 129 -0.22 7.73 -56.43
CA PRO A 129 0.67 7.67 -57.57
C PRO A 129 -0.15 7.86 -58.86
N SER A 130 0.38 8.68 -59.78
CA SER A 130 -0.22 8.88 -61.11
C SER A 130 -0.53 7.53 -61.77
N ARG A 131 -1.66 7.42 -62.49
CA ARG A 131 -2.07 6.22 -63.24
C ARG A 131 -1.01 5.71 -64.23
N TRP A 132 -0.03 6.55 -64.57
CA TRP A 132 1.09 6.24 -65.46
C TRP A 132 2.35 5.73 -64.74
N ASN A 133 2.37 5.71 -63.41
CA ASN A 133 3.52 5.25 -62.64
C ASN A 133 3.49 3.72 -62.46
N LEU A 134 3.99 3.00 -63.46
CA LEU A 134 4.10 1.53 -63.47
C LEU A 134 4.92 0.98 -62.28
N PHE A 135 5.89 1.75 -61.75
CA PHE A 135 6.71 1.35 -60.61
C PHE A 135 5.98 1.38 -59.27
N ALA A 136 4.94 2.22 -59.12
CA ALA A 136 4.13 2.26 -57.91
C ALA A 136 3.32 0.98 -57.69
N ARG A 137 3.07 0.18 -58.75
CA ARG A 137 2.42 -1.13 -58.66
C ARG A 137 3.32 -2.22 -58.08
N PHE A 138 4.64 -2.00 -58.08
CA PHE A 138 5.64 -2.93 -57.53
C PHE A 138 6.23 -2.45 -56.20
N ALA A 139 5.77 -1.29 -55.68
CA ALA A 139 6.24 -0.74 -54.42
C ALA A 139 5.62 -1.48 -53.24
N ILE A 140 6.47 -2.06 -52.37
CA ILE A 140 6.04 -2.65 -51.10
C ILE A 140 5.52 -1.51 -50.22
N THR A 141 4.23 -1.49 -49.94
CA THR A 141 3.57 -0.45 -49.13
C THR A 141 3.41 -0.84 -47.67
N HIS A 142 3.45 -2.13 -47.36
CA HIS A 142 3.25 -2.68 -46.02
C HIS A 142 4.31 -3.71 -45.64
N ASN A 143 4.59 -3.81 -44.35
CA ASN A 143 5.27 -4.92 -43.73
C ASN A 143 4.25 -5.76 -42.96
N GLN A 144 4.41 -7.07 -42.93
CA GLN A 144 3.63 -7.97 -42.11
C GLN A 144 4.39 -8.29 -40.81
N ILE A 145 3.68 -8.24 -39.70
CA ILE A 145 4.14 -8.70 -38.38
C ILE A 145 3.34 -9.94 -38.02
N LEU A 146 4.03 -11.01 -37.67
CA LEU A 146 3.48 -12.25 -37.15
C LEU A 146 4.10 -12.53 -35.79
N ALA A 147 3.29 -12.60 -34.73
CA ALA A 147 3.77 -13.04 -33.42
C ALA A 147 3.06 -14.33 -33.02
N THR A 148 3.85 -15.34 -32.65
CA THR A 148 3.37 -16.62 -32.12
C THR A 148 3.86 -16.80 -30.69
N ILE A 149 2.98 -17.25 -29.81
CA ILE A 149 3.33 -17.57 -28.41
C ILE A 149 3.30 -19.07 -28.21
N ALA A 150 4.42 -19.61 -27.72
CA ALA A 150 4.55 -21.02 -27.35
C ALA A 150 4.64 -21.16 -25.83
N PRO A 151 3.91 -22.11 -25.22
CA PRO A 151 4.05 -22.41 -23.80
C PRO A 151 5.44 -22.99 -23.48
N GLY A 152 6.02 -22.56 -22.36
CA GLY A 152 7.20 -23.17 -21.76
C GLY A 152 6.96 -23.45 -20.27
N GLN A 153 7.94 -24.08 -19.61
CA GLN A 153 7.83 -24.43 -18.19
C GLN A 153 7.96 -23.18 -17.31
N GLY A 154 6.85 -22.50 -17.05
CA GLY A 154 6.80 -21.28 -16.22
C GLY A 154 7.22 -19.99 -16.93
N THR A 155 7.60 -20.07 -18.21
CA THR A 155 7.90 -18.94 -19.09
C THR A 155 7.26 -19.19 -20.45
N SER A 156 6.73 -18.16 -21.10
CA SER A 156 6.21 -18.25 -22.47
C SER A 156 7.27 -17.75 -23.46
N SER A 157 7.45 -18.48 -24.56
CA SER A 157 8.37 -18.08 -25.64
C SER A 157 7.56 -17.38 -26.74
N VAL A 158 7.84 -16.11 -26.97
CA VAL A 158 7.18 -15.30 -28.01
C VAL A 158 8.12 -15.18 -29.20
N THR A 159 7.71 -15.69 -30.36
CA THR A 159 8.43 -15.50 -31.61
C THR A 159 7.75 -14.42 -32.44
N VAL A 160 8.47 -13.34 -32.72
CA VAL A 160 8.03 -12.22 -33.54
C VAL A 160 8.76 -12.26 -34.88
N LEU A 161 8.01 -12.26 -35.98
CA LEU A 161 8.50 -12.22 -37.34
C LEU A 161 8.00 -10.92 -38.00
N CYS A 162 8.92 -10.11 -38.51
CA CYS A 162 8.61 -8.94 -39.33
C CYS A 162 9.16 -9.17 -40.74
N GLU A 163 8.29 -9.18 -41.73
CA GLU A 163 8.63 -9.44 -43.13
C GLU A 163 7.94 -8.45 -44.09
N PRO A 164 8.50 -8.17 -45.28
CA PRO A 164 7.79 -7.38 -46.28
C PRO A 164 6.50 -8.09 -46.75
N ASP A 165 5.42 -7.34 -47.00
CA ASP A 165 4.20 -7.86 -47.64
C ASP A 165 4.43 -8.02 -49.15
N ALA A 166 5.38 -8.89 -49.52
CA ALA A 166 5.82 -9.15 -50.88
C ALA A 166 6.38 -10.57 -51.05
N GLY A 167 6.39 -11.05 -52.30
CA GLY A 167 7.01 -12.33 -52.64
C GLY A 167 8.52 -12.35 -52.40
N ALA A 168 9.07 -13.51 -52.07
CA ALA A 168 10.50 -13.68 -51.73
C ALA A 168 11.48 -13.24 -52.84
N TRP A 169 11.02 -13.19 -54.10
CA TRP A 169 11.83 -12.70 -55.22
C TRP A 169 12.17 -11.21 -55.10
N VAL A 170 11.39 -10.43 -54.35
CA VAL A 170 11.63 -8.99 -54.14
C VAL A 170 12.89 -8.76 -53.29
N ASP A 171 13.28 -9.71 -52.44
CA ASP A 171 14.49 -9.64 -51.60
C ASP A 171 15.80 -9.62 -52.43
N LEU A 172 15.75 -10.00 -53.73
CA LEU A 172 16.87 -9.85 -54.66
C LEU A 172 17.11 -8.39 -55.05
N PHE A 173 16.05 -7.57 -55.09
CA PHE A 173 16.07 -6.25 -55.72
C PHE A 173 15.82 -5.10 -54.75
N ALA A 174 15.03 -5.31 -53.70
CA ALA A 174 14.61 -4.26 -52.80
C ALA A 174 14.98 -4.58 -51.35
N VAL A 175 15.27 -3.52 -50.61
CA VAL A 175 15.54 -3.59 -49.17
C VAL A 175 14.43 -2.86 -48.42
N ASP A 176 14.20 -3.23 -47.17
CA ASP A 176 13.16 -2.62 -46.31
C ASP A 176 13.60 -1.30 -45.65
N GLU A 177 14.79 -0.79 -46.02
CA GLU A 177 15.39 0.37 -45.39
C GLU A 177 15.42 0.28 -43.86
N GLY A 178 15.51 -0.93 -43.27
CA GLY A 178 15.60 -1.14 -41.83
C GLY A 178 14.27 -1.07 -41.08
N SER A 179 13.15 -0.92 -41.79
CA SER A 179 11.83 -0.79 -41.17
C SER A 179 11.41 -2.04 -40.39
N ASN A 180 11.73 -3.25 -40.87
CA ASN A 180 11.38 -4.47 -40.13
C ASN A 180 12.25 -4.65 -38.89
N TYR A 181 13.51 -4.20 -38.94
CA TYR A 181 14.40 -4.20 -37.78
C TYR A 181 13.90 -3.21 -36.71
N GLU A 182 13.51 -2.00 -37.11
CA GLU A 182 12.94 -0.98 -36.24
C GLU A 182 11.65 -1.48 -35.56
N ASN A 183 10.74 -2.09 -36.32
CA ASN A 183 9.49 -2.66 -35.79
C ASN A 183 9.75 -3.79 -34.78
N ALA A 184 10.66 -4.72 -35.10
CA ALA A 184 11.01 -5.83 -34.22
C ALA A 184 11.63 -5.34 -32.90
N GLU A 185 12.50 -4.33 -32.96
CA GLU A 185 13.13 -3.74 -31.78
C GLU A 185 12.13 -2.92 -30.94
N ALA A 186 11.21 -2.20 -31.59
CA ALA A 186 10.14 -1.47 -30.91
C ALA A 186 9.21 -2.41 -30.12
N ILE A 187 8.81 -3.53 -30.73
CA ILE A 187 8.05 -4.60 -30.04
C ILE A 187 8.84 -5.12 -28.84
N ASN A 188 10.10 -5.49 -29.04
CA ASN A 188 10.94 -6.05 -27.98
C ASN A 188 11.02 -5.10 -26.77
N ARG A 189 11.29 -3.82 -27.01
CA ARG A 189 11.33 -2.80 -25.95
C ARG A 189 9.99 -2.61 -25.24
N ALA A 190 8.89 -2.62 -26.00
CA ALA A 190 7.54 -2.48 -25.43
C ALA A 190 7.20 -3.65 -24.50
N VAL A 191 7.47 -4.89 -24.93
CA VAL A 191 7.24 -6.10 -24.13
C VAL A 191 8.08 -6.07 -22.84
N VAL A 192 9.39 -5.82 -22.95
CA VAL A 192 10.29 -5.76 -21.78
C VAL A 192 9.84 -4.70 -20.79
N ARG A 193 9.46 -3.50 -21.27
CA ARG A 193 8.97 -2.42 -20.42
C ARG A 193 7.69 -2.83 -19.69
N ARG A 194 6.72 -3.41 -20.40
CA ARG A 194 5.41 -3.77 -19.84
C ARG A 194 5.52 -4.86 -18.77
N VAL A 195 6.32 -5.89 -19.02
CA VAL A 195 6.63 -6.94 -18.04
C VAL A 195 7.31 -6.35 -16.80
N GLY A 196 8.22 -5.39 -17.00
CA GLY A 196 8.89 -4.69 -15.90
C GLY A 196 7.94 -3.84 -15.05
N GLU A 197 6.99 -3.15 -15.67
CA GLU A 197 5.94 -2.38 -14.96
C GLU A 197 5.04 -3.30 -14.14
N GLN A 198 4.50 -4.36 -14.74
CA GLN A 198 3.60 -5.31 -14.04
C GLN A 198 4.26 -5.93 -12.80
N ARG A 199 5.53 -6.33 -12.89
CA ARG A 199 6.26 -6.90 -11.74
C ARG A 199 6.44 -5.92 -10.60
N ARG A 200 6.66 -4.63 -10.89
CA ARG A 200 6.79 -3.60 -9.86
C ARG A 200 5.45 -3.38 -9.15
N ASP A 201 4.36 -3.38 -9.90
CA ASP A 201 3.02 -3.22 -9.35
C ASP A 201 2.65 -4.41 -8.44
N GLU A 202 2.95 -5.64 -8.87
CA GLU A 202 2.77 -6.85 -8.06
C GLU A 202 3.62 -6.81 -6.77
N GLN A 203 4.88 -6.37 -6.85
CA GLN A 203 5.74 -6.21 -5.67
C GLN A 203 5.21 -5.15 -4.71
N ALA A 204 4.82 -3.98 -5.23
CA ALA A 204 4.26 -2.90 -4.42
C ALA A 204 2.97 -3.32 -3.71
N ALA A 205 2.08 -4.05 -4.40
CA ALA A 205 0.86 -4.58 -3.81
C ALA A 205 1.15 -5.62 -2.71
N ALA A 206 2.15 -6.49 -2.93
CA ALA A 206 2.58 -7.46 -1.93
C ALA A 206 3.13 -6.77 -0.67
N GLU A 207 4.01 -5.77 -0.83
CA GLU A 207 4.56 -4.98 0.28
C GLU A 207 3.47 -4.26 1.07
N GLN A 208 2.50 -3.63 0.39
CA GLN A 208 1.34 -3.00 1.04
C GLN A 208 0.55 -4.01 1.88
N SER A 209 0.26 -5.20 1.32
CA SER A 209 -0.49 -6.23 2.04
C SER A 209 0.22 -6.74 3.29
N VAL A 210 1.56 -6.79 3.27
CA VAL A 210 2.37 -7.18 4.43
C VAL A 210 2.30 -6.10 5.50
N MET A 211 2.48 -4.82 5.11
CA MET A 211 2.40 -3.68 6.02
C MET A 211 1.02 -3.58 6.71
N GLU A 212 -0.06 -3.79 5.95
CA GLU A 212 -1.42 -3.80 6.51
C GLU A 212 -1.62 -4.92 7.55
N LYS A 213 -1.09 -6.12 7.27
CA LYS A 213 -1.13 -7.24 8.21
C LYS A 213 -0.33 -6.96 9.47
N GLU A 214 0.89 -6.43 9.35
CA GLU A 214 1.72 -6.06 10.49
C GLU A 214 1.03 -5.01 11.37
N LEU A 215 0.42 -4.00 10.75
CA LEU A 215 -0.35 -2.97 11.44
C LEU A 215 -1.58 -3.57 12.14
N ALA A 216 -2.32 -4.47 11.48
CA ALA A 216 -3.45 -5.17 12.09
C ALA A 216 -3.02 -6.00 13.31
N VAL A 217 -1.90 -6.74 13.21
CA VAL A 217 -1.32 -7.50 14.32
C VAL A 217 -0.90 -6.57 15.46
N ALA A 218 -0.26 -5.44 15.17
CA ALA A 218 0.11 -4.45 16.18
C ALA A 218 -1.12 -3.87 16.89
N ARG A 219 -2.20 -3.55 16.16
CA ARG A 219 -3.48 -3.10 16.75
C ARG A 219 -4.12 -4.17 17.63
N LEU A 220 -4.12 -5.43 17.18
CA LEU A 220 -4.61 -6.55 18.00
C LEU A 220 -3.78 -6.73 19.27
N ASN A 221 -2.45 -6.63 19.18
CA ASN A 221 -1.58 -6.70 20.36
C ASN A 221 -1.83 -5.55 21.34
N LEU A 222 -2.09 -4.33 20.85
CA LEU A 222 -2.48 -3.20 21.68
C LEU A 222 -3.82 -3.43 22.38
N LEU A 223 -4.79 -4.06 21.71
CA LEU A 223 -6.07 -4.46 22.31
C LEU A 223 -5.87 -5.53 23.40
N HIS A 224 -5.05 -6.55 23.13
CA HIS A 224 -4.71 -7.59 24.11
C HIS A 224 -4.01 -7.04 25.35
N ALA A 225 -3.21 -5.97 25.22
CA ALA A 225 -2.50 -5.36 26.34
C ALA A 225 -3.39 -4.60 27.32
N GLN A 226 -4.63 -4.23 26.95
CA GLN A 226 -5.50 -3.37 27.78
C GLN A 226 -6.33 -4.13 28.82
N VAL A 227 -6.44 -5.46 28.72
CA VAL A 227 -7.15 -6.29 29.71
C VAL A 227 -6.15 -7.23 30.37
N GLU A 228 -5.96 -7.13 31.68
CA GLU A 228 -5.13 -8.06 32.43
C GLU A 228 -5.68 -9.50 32.31
N PRO A 229 -4.99 -10.43 31.64
CA PRO A 229 -5.51 -11.78 31.42
C PRO A 229 -5.79 -12.51 32.73
N HIS A 230 -4.93 -12.31 33.73
CA HIS A 230 -5.06 -12.93 35.04
C HIS A 230 -6.33 -12.47 35.78
N PHE A 231 -6.66 -11.17 35.74
CA PHE A 231 -7.91 -10.67 36.31
C PHE A 231 -9.13 -11.31 35.63
N LEU A 232 -9.10 -11.43 34.30
CA LEU A 232 -10.21 -12.04 33.55
C LEU A 232 -10.41 -13.51 33.92
N TYR A 233 -9.34 -14.31 33.94
CA TYR A 233 -9.41 -15.73 34.33
C TYR A 233 -9.93 -15.90 35.77
N ASN A 234 -9.42 -15.11 36.72
CA ASN A 234 -9.84 -15.19 38.11
C ASN A 234 -11.30 -14.76 38.31
N THR A 235 -11.75 -13.76 37.56
CA THR A 235 -13.14 -13.31 37.59
C THR A 235 -14.08 -14.37 37.05
N LEU A 236 -13.75 -14.99 35.91
CA LEU A 236 -14.53 -16.08 35.33
C LEU A 236 -14.56 -17.33 36.21
N ALA A 237 -13.44 -17.71 36.82
CA ALA A 237 -13.38 -18.83 37.76
C ALA A 237 -14.25 -18.57 39.00
N SER A 238 -14.21 -17.36 39.55
CA SER A 238 -15.06 -16.97 40.68
C SER A 238 -16.55 -16.98 40.31
N ALA A 239 -16.90 -16.45 39.13
CA ALA A 239 -18.27 -16.48 38.62
C ALA A 239 -18.76 -17.93 38.39
N HIS A 240 -17.89 -18.83 37.91
CA HIS A 240 -18.23 -20.25 37.73
C HIS A 240 -18.55 -20.95 39.06
N VAL A 241 -17.78 -20.67 40.12
CA VAL A 241 -18.07 -21.18 41.46
C VAL A 241 -19.38 -20.59 41.99
N LEU A 242 -19.57 -19.27 41.89
CA LEU A 242 -20.78 -18.59 42.33
C LEU A 242 -22.03 -19.08 41.58
N ALA A 243 -21.93 -19.42 40.28
CA ALA A 243 -23.06 -19.94 39.52
C ALA A 243 -23.63 -21.24 40.13
N ARG A 244 -22.84 -21.97 40.92
CA ARG A 244 -23.26 -23.18 41.63
C ARG A 244 -23.67 -22.92 43.08
N THR A 245 -23.11 -21.91 43.75
CA THR A 245 -23.31 -21.67 45.19
C THR A 245 -24.23 -20.50 45.50
N ASP A 246 -24.23 -19.45 44.67
CA ASP A 246 -25.04 -18.23 44.78
C ASP A 246 -25.29 -17.66 43.36
N PRO A 247 -26.24 -18.25 42.59
CA PRO A 247 -26.51 -17.86 41.21
C PRO A 247 -26.85 -16.37 41.03
N PRO A 248 -27.65 -15.73 41.90
CA PRO A 248 -27.91 -14.29 41.80
C PRO A 248 -26.64 -13.44 41.88
N ARG A 249 -25.70 -13.76 42.78
CA ARG A 249 -24.41 -13.05 42.82
C ARG A 249 -23.55 -13.30 41.58
N ALA A 250 -23.60 -14.50 41.02
CA ALA A 250 -22.88 -14.82 39.79
C ALA A 250 -23.36 -13.96 38.61
N GLU A 251 -24.68 -13.77 38.48
CA GLU A 251 -25.29 -12.93 37.44
C GLU A 251 -24.84 -11.47 37.57
N ILE A 252 -24.84 -10.93 38.79
CA ILE A 252 -24.34 -9.57 39.07
C ILE A 252 -22.86 -9.44 38.69
N MET A 253 -22.02 -10.42 39.07
CA MET A 253 -20.59 -10.42 38.75
C MET A 253 -20.34 -10.46 37.24
N ILE A 254 -21.08 -11.29 36.51
CA ILE A 254 -21.02 -11.37 35.04
C ILE A 254 -21.47 -10.04 34.41
N GLY A 255 -22.53 -9.42 34.92
CA GLY A 255 -23.00 -8.11 34.47
C GLY A 255 -21.92 -7.03 34.60
N HIS A 256 -21.25 -6.95 35.75
CA HIS A 256 -20.13 -6.03 35.96
C HIS A 256 -18.92 -6.38 35.07
N LEU A 257 -18.63 -7.66 34.82
CA LEU A 257 -17.57 -8.07 33.91
C LEU A 257 -17.86 -7.62 32.46
N ILE A 258 -19.10 -7.78 31.98
CA ILE A 258 -19.50 -7.30 30.65
C ILE A 258 -19.34 -5.78 30.56
N GLN A 259 -19.78 -5.05 31.60
CA GLN A 259 -19.63 -3.60 31.67
C GLN A 259 -18.16 -3.17 31.67
N TYR A 260 -17.31 -3.86 32.43
CA TYR A 260 -15.87 -3.64 32.47
C TYR A 260 -15.23 -3.87 31.09
N LEU A 261 -15.50 -5.00 30.43
CA LEU A 261 -14.96 -5.32 29.11
C LEU A 261 -15.42 -4.30 28.05
N ARG A 262 -16.72 -3.97 28.04
CA ARG A 262 -17.28 -2.99 27.10
C ARG A 262 -16.62 -1.62 27.24
N ARG A 263 -16.32 -1.20 28.47
CA ARG A 263 -15.68 0.09 28.73
C ARG A 263 -14.14 0.06 28.66
N SER A 264 -13.53 -1.12 28.65
CA SER A 264 -12.07 -1.30 28.45
C SER A 264 -11.69 -1.29 26.97
N LEU A 265 -12.66 -1.36 26.04
CA LEU A 265 -12.40 -1.21 24.61
C LEU A 265 -12.08 0.26 24.27
N PRO A 266 -11.09 0.52 23.40
CA PRO A 266 -10.76 1.89 23.00
C PRO A 266 -11.95 2.57 22.34
N SER A 267 -12.29 3.77 22.80
CA SER A 267 -13.21 4.67 22.10
C SER A 267 -12.46 5.38 20.96
N ALA A 268 -13.16 5.74 19.89
CA ALA A 268 -12.58 6.35 18.67
C ALA A 268 -11.72 7.61 18.94
N ASP A 269 -11.98 8.32 20.05
CA ASP A 269 -11.30 9.55 20.46
C ASP A 269 -10.19 9.34 21.53
N GLY A 270 -9.70 8.10 21.67
CA GLY A 270 -9.10 7.46 22.86
C GLY A 270 -7.90 8.05 23.62
N ALA A 271 -7.55 9.33 23.49
CA ALA A 271 -6.43 9.93 24.24
C ALA A 271 -6.84 10.53 25.59
N ILE A 272 -7.99 11.22 25.66
CA ILE A 272 -8.48 12.01 26.81
C ILE A 272 -9.92 11.59 27.13
N ALA A 273 -10.22 11.43 28.42
CA ALA A 273 -11.56 11.16 28.94
C ALA A 273 -11.89 12.15 30.07
N THR A 274 -13.12 12.13 30.57
CA THR A 274 -13.52 12.88 31.76
C THR A 274 -13.38 12.04 33.03
N LEU A 275 -13.21 12.69 34.20
CA LEU A 275 -13.11 12.00 35.48
C LEU A 275 -14.36 11.16 35.77
N GLY A 276 -15.53 11.60 35.31
CA GLY A 276 -16.78 10.84 35.37
C GLY A 276 -16.70 9.53 34.59
N GLU A 277 -16.23 9.56 33.34
CA GLU A 277 -16.09 8.36 32.50
C GLU A 277 -15.06 7.37 33.06
N GLU A 278 -13.96 7.88 33.63
CA GLU A 278 -12.96 7.07 34.32
C GLU A 278 -13.54 6.45 35.60
N LEU A 279 -14.28 7.21 36.41
CA LEU A 279 -14.95 6.70 37.61
C LEU A 279 -15.94 5.59 37.27
N GLU A 280 -16.78 5.80 36.26
CA GLU A 280 -17.73 4.79 35.82
C GLU A 280 -17.03 3.50 35.39
N ARG A 281 -15.92 3.62 34.65
CA ARG A 281 -15.07 2.49 34.27
C ARG A 281 -14.54 1.74 35.48
N THR A 282 -13.89 2.47 36.38
CA THR A 282 -13.26 1.89 37.56
C THR A 282 -14.26 1.32 38.55
N GLN A 283 -15.48 1.85 38.59
CA GLN A 283 -16.54 1.32 39.45
C GLN A 283 -16.93 -0.11 39.06
N ALA A 284 -17.04 -0.43 37.76
CA ALA A 284 -17.33 -1.79 37.31
C ALA A 284 -16.24 -2.78 37.76
N TYR A 285 -14.97 -2.38 37.66
CA TYR A 285 -13.82 -3.16 38.16
C TYR A 285 -13.89 -3.39 39.67
N LEU A 286 -14.18 -2.33 40.44
CA LEU A 286 -14.24 -2.40 41.90
C LEU A 286 -15.40 -3.24 42.43
N GLU A 287 -16.57 -3.23 41.78
CA GLU A 287 -17.69 -4.08 42.19
C GLU A 287 -17.38 -5.58 41.99
N ILE A 288 -16.68 -5.94 40.91
CA ILE A 288 -16.19 -7.31 40.69
C ILE A 288 -15.27 -7.74 41.85
N LEU A 289 -14.33 -6.88 42.22
CA LEU A 289 -13.42 -7.15 43.34
C LEU A 289 -14.13 -7.22 44.67
N ARG A 290 -15.17 -6.39 44.90
CA ARG A 290 -15.97 -6.41 46.13
C ARG A 290 -16.75 -7.71 46.28
N ILE A 291 -17.25 -8.29 45.18
CA ILE A 291 -17.85 -9.62 45.20
C ILE A 291 -16.79 -10.68 45.55
N ARG A 292 -15.61 -10.60 44.94
CA ARG A 292 -14.53 -11.59 45.13
C ARG A 292 -13.91 -11.54 46.53
N MET A 293 -13.68 -10.35 47.07
CA MET A 293 -13.08 -10.14 48.39
C MET A 293 -14.11 -10.08 49.52
N GLY A 294 -15.39 -9.91 49.20
CA GLY A 294 -16.47 -9.79 50.18
C GLY A 294 -16.24 -8.59 51.10
N THR A 295 -16.37 -8.82 52.40
CA THR A 295 -16.21 -7.79 53.44
C THR A 295 -14.77 -7.31 53.62
N ARG A 296 -13.78 -7.94 52.96
CA ARG A 296 -12.37 -7.55 53.04
C ARG A 296 -12.03 -6.31 52.22
N LEU A 297 -12.88 -5.88 51.30
CA LEU A 297 -12.66 -4.66 50.52
C LEU A 297 -13.67 -3.59 50.92
N ALA A 298 -13.18 -2.55 51.58
CA ALA A 298 -13.94 -1.32 51.79
C ALA A 298 -13.59 -0.30 50.68
N LEU A 299 -14.59 0.42 50.20
CA LEU A 299 -14.43 1.43 49.16
C LEU A 299 -15.07 2.74 49.63
N GLN A 300 -14.32 3.84 49.51
CA GLN A 300 -14.81 5.19 49.78
C GLN A 300 -14.49 6.09 48.60
N VAL A 301 -15.53 6.58 47.92
CA VAL A 301 -15.42 7.45 46.75
C VAL A 301 -15.97 8.83 47.09
N GLU A 302 -15.08 9.82 47.10
CA GLU A 302 -15.39 11.22 47.38
C GLU A 302 -14.98 12.10 46.20
N VAL A 303 -15.79 12.08 45.15
CA VAL A 303 -15.59 12.92 43.97
C VAL A 303 -16.78 13.88 43.78
N PRO A 304 -16.58 15.20 44.00
CA PRO A 304 -17.60 16.20 43.75
C PRO A 304 -18.11 16.16 42.31
N TYR A 305 -19.43 16.33 42.12
CA TYR A 305 -20.05 16.31 40.78
C TYR A 305 -19.40 17.32 39.82
N ALA A 306 -19.07 18.51 40.31
CA ALA A 306 -18.41 19.56 39.54
C ALA A 306 -17.06 19.13 38.93
N LEU A 307 -16.35 18.18 39.55
CA LEU A 307 -15.06 17.70 39.06
C LEU A 307 -15.19 16.51 38.10
N ARG A 308 -16.39 15.96 37.89
CA ARG A 308 -16.57 14.83 36.95
C ARG A 308 -16.25 15.19 35.51
N ALA A 309 -16.41 16.46 35.13
CA ALA A 309 -16.06 16.95 33.80
C ALA A 309 -14.56 17.24 33.62
N LEU A 310 -13.73 17.04 34.65
CA LEU A 310 -12.29 17.29 34.57
C LEU A 310 -11.66 16.35 33.52
N PRO A 311 -10.96 16.88 32.50
CA PRO A 311 -10.27 16.05 31.53
C PRO A 311 -9.05 15.39 32.17
N LEU A 312 -8.90 14.09 31.92
CA LEU A 312 -7.73 13.31 32.29
C LEU A 312 -7.39 12.32 31.17
N PRO A 313 -6.13 11.88 31.06
CA PRO A 313 -5.79 10.85 30.10
C PRO A 313 -6.57 9.57 30.43
N SER A 314 -7.06 8.87 29.41
CA SER A 314 -7.82 7.63 29.60
C SER A 314 -7.00 6.56 30.34
N MET A 315 -7.65 5.73 31.15
CA MET A 315 -7.09 4.66 31.97
C MET A 315 -6.20 5.10 33.14
N MET A 316 -6.14 6.38 33.47
CA MET A 316 -5.28 6.88 34.54
C MET A 316 -5.82 6.53 35.91
N LEU A 317 -7.12 6.75 36.16
CA LEU A 317 -7.73 6.38 37.44
C LEU A 317 -7.70 4.86 37.60
N GLN A 318 -8.02 4.14 36.52
CA GLN A 318 -7.99 2.69 36.48
C GLN A 318 -6.61 2.15 36.88
N THR A 319 -5.53 2.69 36.30
CA THR A 319 -4.15 2.26 36.61
C THR A 319 -3.80 2.49 38.09
N LEU A 320 -4.20 3.62 38.67
CA LEU A 320 -3.94 3.90 40.08
C LEU A 320 -4.72 2.96 41.01
N VAL A 321 -5.99 2.69 40.70
CA VAL A 321 -6.82 1.76 41.48
C VAL A 321 -6.32 0.32 41.36
N GLU A 322 -5.93 -0.12 40.18
CA GLU A 322 -5.33 -1.44 40.01
C GLU A 322 -4.05 -1.60 40.83
N ASN A 323 -3.19 -0.58 40.85
CA ASN A 323 -1.97 -0.60 41.65
C ASN A 323 -2.29 -0.69 43.16
N ALA A 324 -3.26 0.09 43.64
CA ALA A 324 -3.69 0.07 45.04
C ALA A 324 -4.19 -1.33 45.46
N ILE A 325 -4.97 -1.99 44.61
CA ILE A 325 -5.49 -3.33 44.89
C ILE A 325 -4.38 -4.39 44.83
N LYS A 326 -3.67 -4.48 43.69
CA LYS A 326 -2.67 -5.55 43.43
C LYS A 326 -1.51 -5.48 44.41
N HIS A 327 -0.97 -4.29 44.63
CA HIS A 327 0.22 -4.10 45.45
C HIS A 327 -0.11 -3.79 46.92
N GLY A 328 -1.25 -3.17 47.20
CA GLY A 328 -1.65 -2.80 48.56
C GLY A 328 -2.44 -3.89 49.27
N LEU A 329 -3.57 -4.32 48.69
CA LEU A 329 -4.60 -5.10 49.39
C LEU A 329 -4.58 -6.61 49.14
N GLU A 330 -4.23 -7.09 47.94
CA GLU A 330 -4.31 -8.52 47.60
C GLU A 330 -3.47 -9.40 48.54
N ALA A 331 -2.27 -8.93 48.89
CA ALA A 331 -1.37 -9.64 49.78
C ALA A 331 -1.67 -9.44 51.28
N LYS A 332 -2.53 -8.48 51.66
CA LYS A 332 -2.79 -8.10 53.07
C LYS A 332 -3.85 -9.03 53.72
N PRO A 333 -3.49 -9.80 54.77
CA PRO A 333 -4.46 -10.57 55.54
C PRO A 333 -5.50 -9.63 56.18
N GLY A 334 -6.78 -9.96 56.07
CA GLY A 334 -7.88 -9.12 56.58
C GLY A 334 -8.42 -8.09 55.57
N GLY A 335 -7.69 -7.80 54.49
CA GLY A 335 -8.13 -6.84 53.47
C GLY A 335 -7.81 -5.39 53.82
N GLY A 336 -8.58 -4.45 53.27
CA GLY A 336 -8.30 -3.03 53.42
C GLY A 336 -9.32 -2.11 52.76
N THR A 337 -9.03 -0.81 52.87
CA THR A 337 -9.84 0.26 52.30
C THR A 337 -9.12 0.90 51.12
N VAL A 338 -9.85 1.16 50.04
CA VAL A 338 -9.42 2.04 48.94
C VAL A 338 -10.23 3.32 48.96
N TRP A 339 -9.52 4.44 48.95
CA TRP A 339 -10.09 5.77 48.87
C TRP A 339 -9.83 6.37 47.49
N ILE A 340 -10.88 6.91 46.86
CA ILE A 340 -10.78 7.70 45.62
C ILE A 340 -11.31 9.09 45.96
N LEU A 341 -10.41 10.07 46.05
CA LEU A 341 -10.75 11.43 46.42
C LEU A 341 -10.43 12.39 45.28
N ALA A 342 -11.31 13.34 45.02
CA ALA A 342 -11.01 14.49 44.17
C ALA A 342 -11.28 15.78 44.92
N ARG A 343 -10.34 16.73 44.86
CA ARG A 343 -10.46 18.05 45.49
C ARG A 343 -10.18 19.14 44.48
N ARG A 344 -10.90 20.26 44.62
CA ARG A 344 -10.70 21.47 43.84
C ARG A 344 -9.87 22.44 44.68
N HIS A 345 -8.84 22.99 44.07
CA HIS A 345 -8.09 24.14 44.56
C HIS A 345 -8.31 25.32 43.59
N ASP A 346 -7.78 26.50 43.91
CA ASP A 346 -8.06 27.72 43.14
C ASP A 346 -7.52 27.67 41.70
N ASP A 347 -6.37 27.01 41.50
CA ASP A 347 -5.63 26.94 40.24
C ASP A 347 -5.55 25.53 39.63
N HIS A 348 -5.82 24.49 40.42
CA HIS A 348 -5.72 23.09 40.00
C HIS A 348 -6.74 22.18 40.71
N ALA A 349 -6.89 20.96 40.21
CA ALA A 349 -7.63 19.89 40.85
C ALA A 349 -6.70 18.73 41.19
N THR A 350 -6.92 18.09 42.32
CA THR A 350 -6.19 16.89 42.74
C THR A 350 -7.08 15.67 42.67
N LEU A 351 -6.53 14.57 42.18
CA LEU A 351 -7.12 13.23 42.18
C LEU A 351 -6.19 12.31 42.96
N THR A 352 -6.66 11.79 44.08
CA THR A 352 -5.89 10.90 44.96
C THR A 352 -6.55 9.54 45.02
N VAL A 353 -5.76 8.50 44.76
CA VAL A 353 -6.10 7.12 45.08
C VAL A 353 -5.20 6.68 46.22
N ALA A 354 -5.80 6.32 47.35
CA ALA A 354 -5.07 5.86 48.53
C ALA A 354 -5.56 4.50 48.99
N ASP A 355 -4.66 3.74 49.61
CA ASP A 355 -4.96 2.46 50.25
C ASP A 355 -4.36 2.40 51.67
N ASP A 356 -4.89 1.48 52.49
CA ASP A 356 -4.32 1.15 53.80
C ASP A 356 -3.48 -0.14 53.77
N GLY A 357 -3.03 -0.55 52.59
CA GLY A 357 -2.33 -1.80 52.32
C GLY A 357 -0.96 -1.93 52.99
N GLN A 358 -0.13 -2.82 52.46
CA GLN A 358 1.20 -3.06 53.04
C GLN A 358 2.22 -1.93 52.79
N GLY A 359 1.87 -0.92 51.99
CA GLY A 359 2.77 0.19 51.65
C GLY A 359 3.83 -0.20 50.62
N PHE A 360 4.89 0.59 50.52
CA PHE A 360 6.05 0.30 49.66
C PHE A 360 6.90 -0.82 50.26
N ASN A 361 6.52 -2.08 50.04
CA ASN A 361 7.38 -3.20 50.42
C ASN A 361 8.60 -3.30 49.48
N THR A 362 9.79 -3.58 50.03
CA THR A 362 11.03 -3.88 49.28
C THR A 362 10.95 -5.10 48.36
N HIS A 363 9.86 -5.89 48.47
CA HIS A 363 9.60 -7.09 47.66
C HIS A 363 8.61 -6.84 46.52
N SER A 364 8.15 -5.60 46.29
CA SER A 364 7.26 -5.29 45.16
C SER A 364 8.03 -5.37 43.83
N GLN A 365 8.10 -6.55 43.23
CA GLN A 365 8.60 -6.77 41.86
C GLN A 365 7.61 -6.28 40.79
N GLY A 366 7.19 -5.02 40.89
CA GLY A 366 6.60 -4.31 39.76
C GLY A 366 7.71 -3.69 38.94
N THR A 367 7.66 -3.79 37.61
CA THR A 367 8.69 -3.25 36.71
C THR A 367 8.83 -1.71 36.75
N GLY A 368 7.97 -1.01 37.51
CA GLY A 368 7.89 0.45 37.55
C GLY A 368 7.40 1.09 36.24
N ILE A 369 7.16 0.27 35.21
CA ILE A 369 6.78 0.69 33.85
C ILE A 369 5.44 1.41 33.87
N GLY A 370 4.45 0.93 34.63
CA GLY A 370 3.12 1.56 34.71
C GLY A 370 3.15 3.00 35.22
N LEU A 371 3.86 3.26 36.31
CA LEU A 371 3.98 4.62 36.90
C LEU A 371 4.90 5.53 36.07
N LYS A 372 5.92 4.96 35.41
CA LYS A 372 6.78 5.69 34.47
C LYS A 372 5.98 6.14 33.25
N ASN A 373 5.22 5.24 32.64
CA ASN A 373 4.34 5.53 31.51
C ASN A 373 3.27 6.57 31.89
N LEU A 374 2.74 6.49 33.11
CA LEU A 374 1.81 7.47 33.65
C LEU A 374 2.42 8.88 33.68
N ARG A 375 3.64 9.03 34.21
CA ARG A 375 4.36 10.32 34.23
C ARG A 375 4.66 10.84 32.82
N GLU A 376 5.13 9.98 31.93
CA GLU A 376 5.41 10.36 30.53
C GLU A 376 4.14 10.83 29.82
N ARG A 377 3.02 10.14 30.01
CA ARG A 377 1.73 10.50 29.41
C ARG A 377 1.17 11.81 29.95
N LEU A 378 1.31 12.09 31.25
CA LEU A 378 0.98 13.41 31.81
C LEU A 378 1.82 14.51 31.18
N LYS A 379 3.12 14.27 31.02
CA LYS A 379 4.04 15.24 30.42
C LYS A 379 3.72 15.51 28.94
N LEU A 380 3.31 14.49 28.18
CA LEU A 380 2.93 14.67 26.78
C LEU A 380 1.66 15.53 26.60
N ILE A 381 0.68 15.39 27.49
CA ILE A 381 -0.63 16.05 27.35
C ILE A 381 -0.63 17.44 28.02
N TYR A 382 -0.01 17.56 29.19
CA TYR A 382 -0.07 18.77 30.02
C TYR A 382 1.27 19.49 30.18
N ALA A 383 2.34 19.02 29.51
CA ALA A 383 3.70 19.53 29.70
C ALA A 383 4.07 19.55 31.19
N ASP A 384 4.51 20.70 31.72
CA ASP A 384 4.91 20.86 33.12
C ASP A 384 3.75 21.36 34.03
N LYS A 385 2.51 21.39 33.53
CA LYS A 385 1.33 21.89 34.28
C LYS A 385 0.62 20.81 35.10
N ALA A 386 0.99 19.54 34.93
CA ALA A 386 0.47 18.43 35.72
C ALA A 386 1.59 17.76 36.51
N THR A 387 1.28 17.32 37.73
CA THR A 387 2.25 16.62 38.59
C THR A 387 1.69 15.29 39.06
N PHE A 388 2.59 14.34 39.32
CA PHE A 388 2.25 13.05 39.91
C PHE A 388 3.18 12.76 41.08
N ALA A 389 2.59 12.58 42.26
CA ALA A 389 3.28 12.23 43.48
C ALA A 389 2.77 10.90 44.01
N ILE A 390 3.67 10.10 44.59
CA ILE A 390 3.32 8.87 45.29
C ILE A 390 4.03 8.89 46.64
N VAL A 391 3.27 8.70 47.71
CA VAL A 391 3.76 8.81 49.09
C VAL A 391 3.21 7.67 49.93
N SER A 392 3.87 7.37 51.05
CA SER A 392 3.36 6.39 52.00
C SER A 392 2.11 6.95 52.68
N ASN A 393 1.08 6.12 52.84
CA ASN A 393 -0.11 6.47 53.59
C ASN A 393 0.08 6.10 55.07
N PHE A 394 -0.63 6.81 55.96
CA PHE A 394 -0.56 6.61 57.41
C PHE A 394 -1.88 6.02 57.94
N PRO A 395 -1.86 5.00 58.83
CA PRO A 395 -0.68 4.36 59.43
C PRO A 395 0.06 3.35 58.53
N SER A 396 -0.55 2.92 57.43
CA SER A 396 0.06 2.05 56.41
C SER A 396 -0.56 2.29 55.03
N GLY A 397 0.08 1.77 53.98
CA GLY A 397 -0.42 1.83 52.60
C GLY A 397 0.27 2.87 51.72
N VAL A 398 -0.32 3.19 50.58
CA VAL A 398 0.21 4.14 49.59
C VAL A 398 -0.86 5.15 49.20
N ALA A 399 -0.45 6.40 48.94
CA ALA A 399 -1.30 7.44 48.36
C ALA A 399 -0.66 7.97 47.08
N ALA A 400 -1.35 7.77 45.96
CA ALA A 400 -0.96 8.27 44.64
C ALA A 400 -1.84 9.46 44.26
N THR A 401 -1.24 10.63 44.05
CA THR A 401 -1.93 11.88 43.76
C THR A 401 -1.50 12.46 42.42
N ILE A 402 -2.48 12.77 41.57
CA ILE A 402 -2.31 13.51 40.33
C ILE A 402 -2.86 14.92 40.55
N SER A 403 -2.07 15.95 40.20
CA SER A 403 -2.54 17.34 40.15
C SER A 403 -2.68 17.76 38.70
N LEU A 404 -3.86 18.28 38.33
CA LEU A 404 -4.21 18.67 36.96
C LEU A 404 -4.68 20.13 36.94
N PRO A 405 -4.32 20.92 35.90
CA PRO A 405 -4.81 22.28 35.77
C PRO A 405 -6.32 22.29 35.54
N LEU A 406 -7.04 23.25 36.13
CA LEU A 406 -8.47 23.40 35.91
C LEU A 406 -8.75 24.04 34.54
N PRO A 407 -9.56 23.43 33.66
CA PRO A 407 -10.03 24.09 32.44
C PRO A 407 -10.87 25.31 32.77
N ALA A 408 -10.76 26.38 31.97
CA ALA A 408 -11.47 27.64 32.18
C ALA A 408 -13.00 27.48 32.35
N GLN A 409 -13.60 26.45 31.73
CA GLN A 409 -15.02 26.12 31.86
C GLN A 409 -15.40 25.56 33.25
N LEU A 410 -14.50 24.85 33.94
CA LEU A 410 -14.71 24.42 35.33
C LEU A 410 -14.41 25.54 36.33
N VAL A 411 -13.58 26.52 35.95
CA VAL A 411 -13.28 27.69 36.79
C VAL A 411 -14.55 28.53 37.04
N ALA A 412 -15.46 28.60 36.06
CA ALA A 412 -16.63 29.48 36.07
C ALA A 412 -17.88 28.96 36.83
N ALA A 413 -17.87 27.75 37.39
CA ALA A 413 -19.02 27.25 38.17
C ALA A 413 -19.14 28.04 39.50
N PRO A 414 -20.24 28.78 39.73
CA PRO A 414 -20.37 29.64 40.91
C PRO A 414 -20.56 28.78 42.17
N SER A 415 -20.01 29.28 43.28
CA SER A 415 -20.28 28.78 44.62
C SER A 415 -21.79 28.70 44.86
N PRO A 416 -22.32 27.64 45.51
CA PRO A 416 -23.74 27.61 45.86
C PRO A 416 -24.10 28.83 46.73
N PRO A 417 -25.28 29.44 46.55
CA PRO A 417 -25.68 30.59 47.34
C PRO A 417 -25.74 30.22 48.83
N PRO A 418 -25.36 31.14 49.75
CA PRO A 418 -25.45 30.88 51.18
C PRO A 418 -26.91 30.55 51.54
N MET A 419 -27.09 29.51 52.35
CA MET A 419 -28.42 29.13 52.85
C MET A 419 -29.10 30.33 53.52
N PRO A 420 -30.42 30.54 53.31
CA PRO A 420 -31.13 31.64 53.95
C PRO A 420 -31.06 31.48 55.47
N THR A 421 -30.57 32.52 56.13
CA THR A 421 -30.53 32.64 57.58
C THR A 421 -31.97 32.54 58.09
N VAL A 422 -32.29 31.48 58.82
CA VAL A 422 -33.56 31.36 59.53
C VAL A 422 -33.57 32.44 60.61
N ALA A 423 -34.33 33.52 60.37
CA ALA A 423 -34.61 34.53 61.37
C ALA A 423 -35.39 33.86 62.52
N ALA A 424 -34.78 33.82 63.70
CA ALA A 424 -35.44 33.40 64.93
C ALA A 424 -36.61 34.34 65.24
N HIS A 425 -37.83 33.82 65.15
CA HIS A 425 -39.03 34.49 65.66
C HIS A 425 -39.12 34.21 67.16
N ALA A 426 -38.84 35.21 67.99
CA ALA A 426 -39.09 35.16 69.43
C ALA A 426 -40.60 35.32 69.70
N PRO A 427 -41.18 34.58 70.67
CA PRO A 427 -42.61 34.66 70.96
C PRO A 427 -42.93 35.93 71.75
N GLN A 428 -43.89 36.74 71.25
CA GLN A 428 -44.48 37.82 72.03
C GLN A 428 -45.47 37.24 73.05
N VAL A 429 -45.16 37.44 74.32
CA VAL A 429 -46.05 37.22 75.46
C VAL A 429 -47.00 38.42 75.55
N GLN A 430 -48.30 38.18 75.42
CA GLN A 430 -49.34 39.16 75.77
C GLN A 430 -49.65 39.03 77.26
N ALA A 431 -49.67 40.18 77.94
CA ALA A 431 -50.23 40.40 79.27
C ALA A 431 -51.49 41.25 79.14
#